data_AF-A0A6N7IHX2-F1
#
_entry.id   AF-A0A6N7IHX2-F1
#
_cell.length_a   1.000
_cell.length_b   1.000
_cell.length_c   1.000
_cell.angle_alpha   90.00
_cell.angle_beta   90.00
_cell.angle_gamma   90.00
#
_symmetry.space_group_name_H-M   'P 1'
#
loop_
_entity.id
_entity.type
_entity.pdbx_description
1 polymer ?
#
loop_
_entity_poly.entity_id
_entity_poly.type
_entity_poly.pdbx_seq_one_letter_code
_entity_poly.pdbx_strand_id
1 'polypeptide(L)'
;MADGFRADCENLIDFSGTYLRPLASDVSESAQAVSDLRTCPETWGTGPSIYPFLGASYEAVRQFFEDAQWDVAVTLSDVADALCAVAENYLRLDRQIS
;
A
#
# COMPACT_ATOMS: atom_id res chain seq x y z
N MET A 1 19.53 -11.46 27.56
CA MET A 1 19.21 -10.23 26.79
C MET A 1 19.21 -10.50 25.29
N ALA A 2 20.19 -11.25 24.74
CA ALA A 2 20.26 -11.55 23.30
C ALA A 2 19.09 -12.39 22.74
N ASP A 3 18.60 -13.39 23.49
CA ASP A 3 17.55 -14.30 22.97
C ASP A 3 16.19 -13.61 22.73
N GLY A 4 15.81 -12.65 23.59
CA GLY A 4 14.58 -11.88 23.40
C GLY A 4 14.66 -10.97 22.17
N PHE A 5 15.83 -10.34 21.95
CA PHE A 5 16.04 -9.47 20.80
C PHE A 5 16.10 -10.24 19.47
N ARG A 6 16.63 -11.47 19.49
CA ARG A 6 16.58 -12.37 18.33
C ARG A 6 15.13 -12.72 17.96
N ALA A 7 14.32 -13.07 18.95
CA ALA A 7 12.90 -13.34 18.75
C ALA A 7 12.13 -12.11 18.23
N ASP A 8 12.47 -10.90 18.70
CA ASP A 8 11.89 -9.66 18.19
C ASP A 8 12.23 -9.42 16.70
N CYS A 9 13.46 -9.73 16.28
CA CYS A 9 13.86 -9.63 14.88
C CYS A 9 13.10 -10.63 14.00
N GLU A 10 12.95 -11.87 14.45
CA GLU A 10 12.17 -12.90 13.76
C GLU A 10 10.69 -12.48 13.65
N ASN A 11 10.11 -11.95 14.74
CA ASN A 11 8.75 -11.40 14.75
C ASN A 11 8.57 -10.23 13.77
N LEU A 12 9.58 -9.36 13.60
CA LEU A 12 9.52 -8.24 12.64
C LEU A 12 9.54 -8.73 11.19
N ILE A 13 10.33 -9.76 10.90
CA ILE A 13 10.37 -10.39 9.57
C ILE A 13 9.01 -11.05 9.29
N ASP A 14 8.50 -11.83 10.23
CA ASP A 14 7.20 -12.48 10.11
C ASP A 14 6.06 -11.46 9.98
N PHE A 15 6.09 -10.37 10.74
CA PHE A 15 5.10 -9.30 10.65
C PHE A 15 5.12 -8.63 9.27
N SER A 16 6.31 -8.34 8.75
CA SER A 16 6.48 -7.71 7.44
C SER A 16 6.00 -8.61 6.31
N GLY A 17 6.29 -9.91 6.38
CA GLY A 17 5.85 -10.90 5.40
C GLY A 17 4.36 -11.25 5.49
N THR A 18 3.82 -11.36 6.71
CA THR A 18 2.46 -11.86 6.96
C THR A 18 1.40 -10.76 6.87
N TYR A 19 1.74 -9.51 7.20
CA TYR A 19 0.76 -8.43 7.30
C TYR A 19 1.05 -7.26 6.36
N LEU A 20 2.27 -6.72 6.34
CA LEU A 20 2.55 -5.50 5.58
C LEU A 20 2.57 -5.74 4.06
N ARG A 21 3.23 -6.79 3.58
CA ARG A 21 3.26 -7.12 2.15
C ARG A 21 1.88 -7.49 1.58
N PRO A 22 1.07 -8.34 2.25
CA PRO A 22 -0.29 -8.60 1.79
C PRO A 22 -1.16 -7.34 1.79
N LEU A 23 -1.07 -6.51 2.83
CA LEU A 23 -1.81 -5.25 2.89
C LEU A 23 -1.43 -4.29 1.75
N ALA A 24 -0.14 -4.18 1.42
CA ALA A 24 0.31 -3.40 0.27
C ALA A 24 -0.25 -3.93 -1.06
N SER A 25 -0.33 -5.25 -1.21
CA SER A 25 -0.95 -5.92 -2.37
C SER A 25 -2.43 -5.59 -2.47
N ASP A 26 -3.18 -5.75 -1.37
CA ASP A 26 -4.62 -5.47 -1.32
C ASP A 26 -4.95 -4.00 -1.66
N VAL A 27 -4.13 -3.06 -1.17
CA VAL A 27 -4.27 -1.64 -1.49
C VAL A 27 -3.97 -1.38 -2.97
N SER A 28 -2.94 -2.04 -3.54
CA SER A 28 -2.61 -1.93 -4.97
C SER A 28 -3.73 -2.48 -5.86
N GLU A 29 -4.29 -3.65 -5.51
CA GLU A 29 -5.42 -4.25 -6.23
C GLU A 29 -6.68 -3.37 -6.15
N SER A 30 -6.93 -2.78 -4.98
CA SER A 30 -8.03 -1.83 -4.80
C SER A 30 -7.84 -0.56 -5.62
N ALA A 31 -6.62 -0.03 -5.70
CA ALA A 31 -6.27 1.11 -6.56
C ALA A 31 -6.51 0.78 -8.04
N GLN A 32 -6.11 -0.42 -8.47
CA GLN A 32 -6.35 -0.89 -9.83
C GLN A 32 -7.85 -1.03 -10.11
N ALA A 33 -8.64 -1.59 -9.19
CA ALA A 33 -10.08 -1.72 -9.34
C ALA A 33 -10.79 -0.36 -9.44
N VAL A 34 -10.34 0.65 -8.69
CA VAL A 34 -10.83 2.04 -8.80
C VAL A 34 -10.46 2.64 -10.15
N SER A 35 -9.27 2.33 -10.68
CA SER A 35 -8.87 2.76 -12.02
C SER A 35 -9.66 2.08 -13.14
N ASP A 36 -10.00 0.81 -12.97
CA ASP A 36 -10.78 0.05 -13.93
C ASP A 36 -12.26 0.49 -13.98
N LEU A 37 -12.78 1.13 -12.91
CA LEU A 37 -14.09 1.79 -12.88
C LEU A 37 -14.19 3.05 -13.76
N ARG A 38 -13.19 3.30 -14.63
CA ARG A 38 -13.06 4.39 -15.62
C ARG A 38 -14.28 4.71 -16.49
N THR A 39 -15.35 3.92 -16.46
CA THR A 39 -16.59 4.25 -17.14
C THR A 39 -17.49 5.09 -16.23
N CYS A 40 -17.47 6.40 -16.45
CA CYS A 40 -18.56 7.28 -16.05
C CYS A 40 -19.87 6.63 -16.53
N PRO A 41 -20.85 6.33 -15.65
CA PRO A 41 -22.07 5.69 -16.09
C PRO A 41 -22.77 6.64 -17.06
N GLU A 42 -22.89 6.24 -18.33
CA GLU A 42 -23.68 6.96 -19.34
C GLU A 42 -25.14 7.21 -18.89
N THR A 43 -25.57 6.55 -17.81
CA THR A 43 -26.89 6.62 -17.20
C THR A 43 -27.11 7.83 -16.28
N TRP A 44 -26.11 8.67 -16.03
CA TRP A 44 -26.29 9.93 -15.28
C TRP A 44 -26.93 10.99 -16.17
N GLY A 45 -28.22 10.81 -16.50
CA GLY A 45 -29.19 11.76 -17.04
C GLY A 45 -28.66 12.84 -18.00
N THR A 46 -29.00 12.73 -19.28
CA THR A 46 -28.71 13.68 -20.38
C THR A 46 -29.30 15.09 -20.16
N GLY A 47 -28.71 15.85 -19.25
CA GLY A 47 -28.99 17.27 -19.00
C GLY A 47 -27.74 18.11 -19.34
N PRO A 48 -27.77 18.99 -20.36
CA PRO A 48 -26.57 19.60 -20.92
C PRO A 48 -25.81 20.59 -20.03
N SER A 49 -26.30 20.94 -18.84
CA SER A 49 -25.67 21.96 -17.97
C SER A 49 -24.86 21.40 -16.79
N ILE A 50 -25.07 20.15 -16.38
CA ILE A 50 -24.44 19.59 -15.16
C ILE A 50 -23.30 18.61 -15.49
N TYR A 51 -23.33 18.05 -16.70
CA TYR A 51 -22.40 17.02 -17.17
C TYR A 51 -20.90 17.42 -17.12
N PRO A 52 -20.49 18.65 -17.53
CA PRO A 52 -19.08 19.02 -17.51
C PRO A 52 -18.51 19.16 -16.08
N PHE A 53 -19.34 19.64 -15.14
CA PHE A 53 -18.95 19.79 -13.73
C PHE A 53 -18.85 18.44 -13.02
N LEU A 54 -19.80 17.53 -13.28
CA LEU A 54 -19.78 16.17 -12.74
C LEU A 54 -18.61 15.35 -13.30
N GLY A 55 -18.31 15.47 -14.60
CA GLY A 55 -17.15 14.81 -15.20
C GLY A 55 -15.82 15.28 -14.62
N ALA A 56 -15.63 16.60 -14.50
CA ALA A 56 -14.38 17.18 -13.96
C ALA A 56 -14.20 16.89 -12.46
N SER A 57 -15.28 16.93 -11.68
CA SER A 57 -15.23 16.60 -10.24
C SER A 57 -15.04 15.11 -10.00
N TYR A 58 -15.68 14.24 -10.79
CA TYR A 58 -15.43 12.80 -10.76
C TYR A 58 -13.97 12.48 -11.08
N GLU A 59 -13.42 13.09 -12.13
CA GLU A 59 -12.03 12.87 -12.54
C GLU A 59 -11.03 13.36 -11.48
N ALA A 60 -11.26 14.53 -10.88
CA ALA A 60 -10.42 15.05 -9.81
C ALA A 60 -10.46 14.18 -8.54
N VAL A 61 -11.64 13.68 -8.16
CA VAL A 61 -11.80 12.76 -7.03
C VAL A 61 -11.15 11.41 -7.33
N ARG A 62 -11.35 10.88 -8.54
CA ARG A 62 -10.72 9.63 -9.00
C ARG A 62 -9.20 9.72 -8.92
N GLN A 63 -8.63 10.78 -9.50
CA GLN A 63 -7.19 10.99 -9.51
C GLN A 63 -6.63 11.12 -8.08
N PHE A 64 -7.32 11.84 -7.19
CA PHE A 64 -6.92 11.93 -5.79
C PHE A 64 -6.92 10.56 -5.09
N PHE A 65 -7.92 9.71 -5.34
CA PHE A 65 -7.97 8.37 -4.76
C PHE A 65 -6.91 7.44 -5.36
N GLU A 66 -6.68 7.49 -6.67
CA GLU A 66 -5.64 6.71 -7.34
C GLU A 66 -4.24 7.06 -6.83
N ASP A 67 -3.92 8.35 -6.76
CA ASP A 67 -2.62 8.83 -6.29
C ASP A 67 -2.40 8.47 -4.81
N ALA A 68 -3.41 8.71 -3.95
CA ALA A 68 -3.31 8.42 -2.51
C ALA A 68 -3.21 6.91 -2.22
N GLN A 69 -3.94 6.07 -2.96
CA GLN A 69 -3.87 4.62 -2.77
C GLN A 69 -2.53 4.04 -3.26
N TRP A 70 -1.99 4.57 -4.37
CA TRP A 70 -0.65 4.18 -4.82
C TRP A 70 0.44 4.54 -3.82
N ASP A 71 0.41 5.77 -3.29
CA ASP A 71 1.39 6.24 -2.30
C ASP A 71 1.36 5.37 -1.03
N VAL A 72 0.17 4.96 -0.58
CA VAL A 72 0.01 4.07 0.58
C VAL A 72 0.58 2.68 0.31
N ALA A 73 0.30 2.08 -0.86
CA ALA A 73 0.83 0.77 -1.22
C ALA A 73 2.36 0.76 -1.31
N VAL A 74 2.95 1.80 -1.91
CA VAL A 74 4.41 1.97 -2.00
C VAL A 74 5.00 2.11 -0.60
N THR A 75 4.44 3.00 0.22
CA THR A 75 4.93 3.23 1.59
C THR A 75 4.88 1.96 2.45
N LEU A 76 3.80 1.18 2.37
CA LEU A 76 3.69 -0.07 3.11
C LEU A 76 4.72 -1.12 2.67
N SER A 77 5.03 -1.16 1.38
CA SER A 77 6.07 -2.05 0.82
C SER A 77 7.46 -1.63 1.29
N ASP A 78 7.78 -0.34 1.22
CA ASP A 78 9.05 0.22 1.66
C ASP A 78 9.28 -0.01 3.16
N VAL A 79 8.24 0.15 3.98
CA VAL A 79 8.32 -0.12 5.43
C VAL A 79 8.56 -1.61 5.68
N ALA A 80 7.90 -2.51 4.94
CA ALA A 80 8.13 -3.94 5.07
C ALA A 80 9.57 -4.33 4.70
N ASP A 81 10.11 -3.76 3.63
CA ASP A 81 11.48 -3.99 3.20
C ASP A 81 12.50 -3.46 4.22
N ALA A 82 12.27 -2.26 4.75
CA ALA A 82 13.14 -1.65 5.76
C ALA A 82 13.14 -2.47 7.07
N LEU A 83 11.98 -2.91 7.54
CA LEU A 83 11.86 -3.74 8.74
C LEU A 83 12.58 -5.09 8.57
N CYS A 84 12.40 -5.76 7.43
CA CYS A 84 13.15 -6.98 7.13
C CYS A 84 14.66 -6.72 7.10
N ALA A 85 15.12 -5.70 6.39
CA ALA A 85 16.55 -5.41 6.25
C ALA A 85 17.21 -5.08 7.60
N VAL A 86 16.52 -4.36 8.48
CA VAL A 86 17.01 -4.06 9.83
C VAL A 86 17.10 -5.34 10.67
N ALA A 87 16.05 -6.15 10.69
CA ALA A 87 16.02 -7.41 11.43
C ALA A 87 17.09 -8.40 10.95
N GLU A 88 17.26 -8.55 9.63
CA GLU A 88 18.30 -9.42 9.05
C GLU A 88 19.71 -8.93 9.38
N ASN A 89 19.97 -7.63 9.34
CA ASN A 89 21.27 -7.08 9.70
C ASN A 89 21.60 -7.34 11.17
N TYR A 90 20.63 -7.23 12.06
CA TYR A 90 20.82 -7.56 13.47
C TYR A 90 21.09 -9.04 13.69
N LEU A 91 20.31 -9.93 13.08
CA LEU A 91 20.54 -11.38 13.14
C LEU A 91 21.92 -11.77 12.57
N ARG A 92 22.36 -11.09 11.52
CA ARG A 92 23.70 -11.29 10.94
C ARG A 92 24.80 -10.86 11.91
N LEU A 93 24.66 -9.70 12.55
CA LEU A 93 25.63 -9.22 13.55
C LEU A 93 25.68 -10.13 14.77
N ASP A 94 24.53 -10.60 15.26
CA ASP A 94 24.43 -11.53 16.39
C ASP A 94 25.18 -12.84 16.13
N ARG A 95 25.08 -13.40 14.91
CA ARG A 95 25.84 -14.59 14.48
C ARG A 95 27.35 -14.35 14.35
N GLN A 96 27.78 -13.12 14.10
CA GLN A 96 29.21 -12.79 13.96
C GLN A 96 29.90 -12.55 15.31
N ILE A 97 29.13 -12.22 16.35
CA ILE A 97 29.63 -11.86 17.68
C ILE A 97 29.48 -13.04 18.66
N SER A 98 28.60 -14.00 18.39
CA SER A 98 28.46 -15.27 19.13
C SER A 98 29.54 -16.28 18.74
#